data_AF-A0A3S0F3U2-F1
#
_entry.id   AF-A0A3S0F3U2-F1
#
_cell.length_a   1.000
_cell.length_b   1.000
_cell.length_c   1.000
_cell.angle_alpha   90.00
_cell.angle_beta   90.00
_cell.angle_gamma   90.00
#
_symmetry.space_group_name_H-M   'P 1'
#
loop_
_entity.id
_entity.type
_entity.pdbx_description
1 polymer ?
#
loop_
_entity_poly.entity_id
_entity_poly.type
_entity_poly.pdbx_seq_one_letter_code
_entity_poly.pdbx_strand_id
1 'polypeptide(L)'
;MIAVTLGRNGMAWGRGLHPAVDGTGKCEGDGRAPAGVFAITGLFGYAAAGDGWTAGLRLPYFAARPGLKCVDDPASAHYTCLVDQSAVAADWASCEDMLRQDRRYEAGAVVAHNTAPSSPTTPLRRCRGPGRASSCTCGSRRIRRRRAAPR
;
A
#
# COMPACT_ATOMS: atom_id res chain seq x y z
N MET A 1 -8.32 -14.13 17.96
CA MET A 1 -8.49 -14.02 16.49
C MET A 1 -8.50 -12.55 16.10
N ILE A 2 -7.71 -12.14 15.11
CA ILE A 2 -7.69 -10.77 14.57
C ILE A 2 -8.42 -10.79 13.23
N ALA A 3 -9.45 -9.96 13.07
CA ALA A 3 -10.18 -9.85 11.81
C ALA A 3 -9.30 -9.14 10.76
N VAL A 4 -9.27 -9.68 9.54
CA VAL A 4 -8.53 -9.12 8.41
C VAL A 4 -9.46 -8.96 7.21
N THR A 5 -9.16 -7.99 6.35
CA THR A 5 -9.84 -7.80 5.07
C THR A 5 -8.88 -8.21 3.96
N LEU A 6 -9.35 -9.06 3.05
CA LEU A 6 -8.62 -9.47 1.84
C LEU A 6 -9.25 -8.81 0.62
N GLY A 7 -8.57 -8.95 -0.54
CA GLY A 7 -9.16 -8.56 -1.81
C GLY A 7 -10.50 -9.28 -2.04
N ARG A 8 -11.43 -8.62 -2.74
CA ARG A 8 -12.77 -9.17 -3.05
C ARG A 8 -12.71 -10.57 -3.72
N ASN A 9 -11.62 -10.86 -4.43
CA ASN A 9 -11.37 -12.11 -5.14
C ASN A 9 -10.32 -13.00 -4.43
N GLY A 10 -10.06 -12.76 -3.14
CA GLY A 10 -9.08 -13.52 -2.34
C GLY A 10 -7.65 -13.04 -2.50
N MET A 11 -6.71 -13.98 -2.63
CA MET A 11 -5.27 -13.71 -2.75
C MET A 11 -4.68 -14.37 -4.00
N ALA A 12 -3.57 -13.84 -4.51
CA ALA A 12 -2.79 -14.39 -5.61
C ALA A 12 -1.30 -14.11 -5.41
N TRP A 13 -0.43 -14.97 -5.93
CA TRP A 13 1.02 -14.87 -5.76
C TRP A 13 1.54 -13.55 -6.32
N GLY A 14 2.08 -12.72 -5.44
CA GLY A 14 2.71 -11.46 -5.81
C GLY A 14 4.14 -11.66 -6.32
N ARG A 15 4.73 -10.57 -6.82
CA ARG A 15 6.18 -10.47 -7.03
C ARG A 15 6.83 -10.05 -5.72
N GLY A 16 7.60 -10.92 -5.10
CA GLY A 16 8.19 -10.70 -3.77
C GLY A 16 9.49 -11.50 -3.55
N LEU A 17 9.92 -11.58 -2.30
CA LEU A 17 11.13 -12.28 -1.84
C LEU A 17 10.86 -13.77 -1.63
N HIS A 18 10.46 -14.46 -2.68
CA HIS A 18 10.21 -15.91 -2.68
C HIS A 18 10.53 -16.49 -4.07
N PRO A 19 10.82 -17.80 -4.18
CA PRO A 19 10.98 -18.44 -5.48
C PRO A 19 9.68 -18.37 -6.28
N ALA A 20 9.74 -18.66 -7.58
CA ALA A 20 8.54 -18.87 -8.38
C ALA A 20 7.71 -19.99 -7.75
N VAL A 21 6.42 -19.73 -7.55
CA VAL A 21 5.47 -20.69 -6.98
C VAL A 21 4.36 -20.94 -7.98
N ASP A 22 3.98 -22.21 -8.14
CA ASP A 22 2.85 -22.59 -8.96
C ASP A 22 1.55 -22.02 -8.40
N GLY A 23 0.70 -21.51 -9.28
CA GLY A 23 -0.61 -20.98 -8.94
C GLY A 23 -0.92 -19.66 -9.63
N THR A 24 -2.02 -19.04 -9.19
CA THR A 24 -2.49 -17.80 -9.81
C THR A 24 -1.61 -16.63 -9.40
N GLY A 25 -0.91 -16.05 -10.37
CA GLY A 25 -0.17 -14.80 -10.21
C GLY A 25 -1.10 -13.59 -10.09
N LYS A 26 -0.73 -12.66 -9.21
CA LYS A 26 -1.46 -11.40 -9.02
C LYS A 26 -1.30 -10.50 -10.23
N CYS A 27 -2.40 -9.92 -10.69
CA CYS A 27 -2.45 -8.90 -11.73
C CYS A 27 -3.08 -7.60 -11.17
N GLU A 28 -2.77 -6.44 -11.73
CA GLU A 28 -3.44 -5.20 -11.34
C GLU A 28 -4.93 -5.26 -11.74
N GLY A 29 -5.82 -4.76 -10.87
CA GLY A 29 -7.27 -4.75 -11.12
C GLY A 29 -7.98 -6.10 -10.90
N ASP A 30 -7.25 -7.18 -10.64
CA ASP A 30 -7.82 -8.52 -10.43
C ASP A 30 -8.64 -8.68 -9.14
N GLY A 31 -8.65 -7.66 -8.28
CA GLY A 31 -9.38 -7.66 -7.01
C GLY A 31 -8.80 -8.60 -5.96
N ARG A 32 -7.58 -9.11 -6.14
CA ARG A 32 -6.89 -10.01 -5.20
C ARG A 32 -5.84 -9.27 -4.40
N ALA A 33 -5.62 -9.69 -3.15
CA ALA A 33 -4.47 -9.24 -2.37
C ALA A 33 -3.20 -10.03 -2.73
N PRO A 34 -2.00 -9.45 -2.63
CA PRO A 34 -0.75 -10.16 -2.88
C PRO A 34 -0.50 -11.22 -1.79
N ALA A 35 -0.21 -12.45 -2.20
CA ALA A 35 0.32 -13.52 -1.36
C ALA A 35 1.82 -13.67 -1.61
N GLY A 36 2.60 -13.90 -0.54
CA GLY A 36 4.04 -14.08 -0.63
C GLY A 36 4.79 -13.45 0.54
N VAL A 37 6.11 -13.46 0.43
CA VAL A 37 7.03 -12.75 1.34
C VAL A 37 7.45 -11.45 0.66
N PHE A 38 7.35 -10.33 1.36
CA PHE A 38 7.65 -9.01 0.81
C PHE A 38 8.53 -8.23 1.78
N ALA A 39 9.43 -7.39 1.27
CA ALA A 39 10.15 -6.45 2.11
C ALA A 39 9.19 -5.37 2.63
N ILE A 40 9.38 -4.96 3.88
CA ILE A 40 8.74 -3.76 4.41
C ILE A 40 9.77 -2.64 4.37
N THR A 41 9.53 -1.63 3.54
CA THR A 41 10.51 -0.56 3.27
C THR A 41 10.24 0.71 4.06
N GLY A 42 9.07 0.82 4.67
CA GLY A 42 8.69 1.97 5.46
C GLY A 42 7.38 1.75 6.19
N LEU A 43 7.09 2.66 7.10
CA LEU A 43 5.85 2.72 7.87
C LEU A 43 5.20 4.07 7.62
N PHE A 44 3.89 4.14 7.74
CA PHE A 44 3.15 5.39 7.64
C PHE A 44 1.98 5.39 8.61
N GLY A 45 1.42 6.55 8.90
CA GLY A 45 0.22 6.65 9.72
C GLY A 45 -0.01 8.03 10.28
N TYR A 46 -0.93 8.13 11.23
CA TYR A 46 -1.40 9.43 11.72
C TYR A 46 -0.67 9.92 12.98
N ALA A 47 0.26 9.11 13.50
CA ALA A 47 1.08 9.53 14.63
C ALA A 47 2.10 10.57 14.15
N ALA A 48 2.49 11.48 15.05
CA ALA A 48 3.64 12.33 14.82
C ALA A 48 4.92 11.47 14.84
N ALA A 49 5.89 11.82 14.00
CA ALA A 49 7.16 11.11 13.93
C ALA A 49 7.97 11.32 15.21
N GLY A 50 8.48 10.24 15.80
CA GLY A 50 9.28 10.29 17.02
C GLY A 50 8.46 10.16 18.31
N ASP A 51 7.13 10.14 18.22
CA ASP A 51 6.23 10.07 19.37
C ASP A 51 5.60 8.68 19.54
N GLY A 52 5.34 8.30 20.79
CA GLY A 52 4.59 7.10 21.14
C GLY A 52 5.16 5.83 20.51
N TRP A 53 4.35 5.10 19.73
CA TRP A 53 4.78 3.86 19.07
C TRP A 53 5.77 4.09 17.92
N THR A 54 5.89 5.34 17.44
CA THR A 54 6.86 5.68 16.39
C THR A 54 8.24 6.01 16.96
N ALA A 55 8.35 6.20 18.28
CA ALA A 55 9.62 6.37 18.95
C ALA A 55 10.43 5.06 18.83
N GLY A 56 11.68 5.16 18.35
CA GLY A 56 12.58 4.02 18.21
C GLY A 56 12.31 3.11 17.00
N LEU A 57 11.49 3.54 16.04
CA LEU A 57 11.36 2.82 14.77
C LEU A 57 12.72 2.78 14.03
N ARG A 58 13.06 1.59 13.52
CA ARG A 58 14.25 1.37 12.69
C ARG A 58 13.99 1.52 11.19
N LEU A 59 12.72 1.67 10.80
CA LEU A 59 12.29 1.90 9.43
C LEU A 59 11.89 3.37 9.26
N PRO A 60 12.02 3.93 8.04
CA PRO A 60 11.48 5.25 7.73
C PRO A 60 9.99 5.32 8.10
N TYR A 61 9.58 6.43 8.70
CA TYR A 61 8.19 6.70 9.05
C TYR A 61 7.66 7.93 8.32
N PHE A 62 6.57 7.76 7.58
CA PHE A 62 5.88 8.82 6.84
C PHE A 62 4.60 9.22 7.59
N ALA A 63 4.66 10.33 8.32
CA ALA A 63 3.48 10.89 8.96
C ALA A 63 2.49 11.37 7.88
N ALA A 64 1.25 10.89 7.96
CA ALA A 64 0.20 11.23 7.02
C ALA A 64 -0.20 12.70 7.19
N ARG A 65 0.02 13.46 6.11
CA ARG A 65 -0.37 14.86 5.97
C ARG A 65 -1.15 15.03 4.67
N PRO A 66 -1.87 16.15 4.46
CA PRO A 66 -2.63 16.36 3.23
C PRO A 66 -1.81 16.20 1.94
N GLY A 67 -0.50 16.54 1.98
CA GLY A 67 0.43 16.39 0.86
C GLY A 67 1.03 15.00 0.67
N LEU A 68 0.88 14.05 1.62
CA LEU A 68 1.41 12.70 1.47
C LEU A 68 0.47 11.88 0.58
N LYS A 69 0.97 11.49 -0.59
CA LYS A 69 0.23 10.72 -1.61
C LYS A 69 0.89 9.37 -1.83
N CYS A 70 0.09 8.35 -2.12
CA CYS A 70 0.58 7.13 -2.76
C CYS A 70 0.08 7.14 -4.21
N VAL A 71 1.00 7.18 -5.17
CA VAL A 71 0.61 7.33 -6.58
C VAL A 71 0.18 5.99 -7.15
N ASP A 72 -1.05 5.93 -7.68
CA ASP A 72 -1.62 4.74 -8.35
C ASP A 72 -1.71 4.89 -9.87
N ASP A 73 -1.21 5.98 -10.44
CA ASP A 73 -1.15 6.17 -11.89
C ASP A 73 0.05 5.43 -12.52
N PRO A 74 -0.18 4.40 -13.37
CA PRO A 74 0.90 3.65 -14.02
C PRO A 74 1.74 4.46 -15.01
N ALA A 75 1.28 5.64 -15.43
CA ALA A 75 2.01 6.52 -16.35
C ALA A 75 3.01 7.45 -15.62
N SER A 76 2.89 7.59 -14.29
CA SER A 76 3.74 8.47 -13.49
C SER A 76 5.10 7.83 -13.19
N ALA A 77 6.15 8.65 -13.13
CA ALA A 77 7.46 8.25 -12.63
C ALA A 77 7.43 7.85 -11.14
N HIS A 78 6.37 8.24 -10.43
CA HIS A 78 6.15 7.95 -9.03
C HIS A 78 5.17 6.79 -8.78
N TYR A 79 4.75 6.05 -9.81
CA TYR A 79 3.83 4.92 -9.65
C TYR A 79 4.30 3.97 -8.54
N THR A 80 3.38 3.60 -7.64
CA THR A 80 3.62 2.77 -6.43
C THR A 80 4.52 3.39 -5.35
N CYS A 81 4.88 4.67 -5.47
CA CYS A 81 5.67 5.38 -4.46
C CYS A 81 4.79 6.21 -3.53
N LEU A 82 5.24 6.33 -2.27
CA LEU A 82 4.82 7.38 -1.37
C LEU A 82 5.61 8.65 -1.68
N VAL A 83 4.91 9.75 -1.96
CA VAL A 83 5.52 11.04 -2.29
C VAL A 83 4.90 12.15 -1.45
N ASP A 84 5.72 13.13 -1.11
CA ASP A 84 5.20 14.41 -0.66
C ASP A 84 4.99 15.32 -1.87
N GLN A 85 3.73 15.64 -2.15
CA GLN A 85 3.34 16.50 -3.28
C GLN A 85 3.94 17.90 -3.21
N SER A 86 4.33 18.39 -2.02
CA SER A 86 5.03 19.68 -1.90
C SER A 86 6.49 19.64 -2.33
N ALA A 87 7.09 18.44 -2.45
CA ALA A 87 8.50 18.25 -2.76
C ALA A 87 8.77 17.80 -4.21
N VAL A 88 7.73 17.43 -4.96
CA VAL A 88 7.86 16.94 -6.34
C VAL A 88 6.83 17.59 -7.25
N ALA A 89 7.17 17.76 -8.53
CA ALA A 89 6.20 18.15 -9.54
C ALA A 89 5.25 16.96 -9.80
N ALA A 90 3.94 17.20 -9.67
CA ALA A 90 2.95 16.15 -9.90
C ALA A 90 2.88 15.80 -11.40
N ASP A 91 3.13 14.53 -11.71
CA ASP A 91 3.05 13.96 -13.07
C ASP A 91 1.98 12.86 -13.19
N TRP A 92 1.13 12.71 -12.17
CA TRP A 92 0.09 11.66 -12.09
C TRP A 92 -1.32 12.23 -12.25
N ALA A 93 -2.19 11.47 -12.92
CA ALA A 93 -3.62 11.73 -13.04
C ALA A 93 -4.43 11.13 -11.88
N SER A 94 -3.88 10.14 -11.17
CA SER A 94 -4.52 9.50 -10.02
C SER A 94 -3.53 9.25 -8.88
N CYS A 95 -4.04 9.37 -7.66
CA CYS A 95 -3.32 8.97 -6.45
C CYS A 95 -4.29 8.64 -5.31
N GLU A 96 -3.78 7.98 -4.28
CA GLU A 96 -4.42 7.84 -2.99
C GLU A 96 -3.93 8.89 -1.99
N ASP A 97 -4.88 9.54 -1.32
CA ASP A 97 -4.59 10.35 -0.14
C ASP A 97 -4.21 9.48 1.04
N MET A 98 -3.04 9.74 1.64
CA MET A 98 -2.60 9.01 2.81
C MET A 98 -3.25 9.50 4.10
N LEU A 99 -3.65 10.77 4.16
CA LEU A 99 -4.49 11.32 5.23
C LEU A 99 -5.96 11.19 4.86
N ARG A 100 -6.59 10.08 5.23
CA ARG A 100 -7.99 9.79 4.89
C ARG A 100 -8.95 10.21 6.00
N GLN A 101 -10.06 10.83 5.61
CA GLN A 101 -11.16 11.20 6.53
C GLN A 101 -11.80 9.98 7.21
N ASP A 102 -11.84 8.83 6.52
CA ASP A 102 -12.40 7.57 7.04
C ASP A 102 -11.45 6.81 7.99
N ARG A 103 -10.29 7.40 8.29
CA ARG A 103 -9.26 6.89 9.18
C ARG A 103 -8.82 5.44 8.90
N ARG A 104 -8.84 5.01 7.65
CA ARG A 104 -8.35 3.65 7.31
C ARG A 104 -6.83 3.50 7.50
N TYR A 105 -6.08 4.60 7.41
CA TYR A 105 -4.61 4.62 7.42
C TYR A 105 -4.01 5.10 8.75
N GLU A 106 -4.63 4.75 9.89
CA GLU A 106 -4.11 5.11 11.22
C GLU A 106 -2.66 4.63 11.44
N ALA A 107 -2.37 3.41 10.98
CA ALA A 107 -1.02 2.86 10.89
C ALA A 107 -0.96 1.87 9.74
N GLY A 108 0.13 1.91 8.98
CA GLY A 108 0.35 1.04 7.83
C GLY A 108 1.83 0.87 7.51
N ALA A 109 2.08 0.00 6.54
CA ALA A 109 3.41 -0.38 6.10
C ALA A 109 3.49 -0.33 4.57
N VAL A 110 4.63 0.10 4.07
CA VAL A 110 4.97 0.06 2.65
C VAL A 110 5.47 -1.35 2.36
N VAL A 111 4.68 -2.11 1.61
CA VAL A 111 4.97 -3.53 1.32
C VAL A 111 5.58 -3.61 -0.05
N ALA A 112 6.90 -3.72 -0.22
CA ALA A 112 7.58 -3.69 -1.53
C ALA A 112 7.16 -4.86 -2.44
N HIS A 113 6.00 -4.69 -3.04
CA HIS A 113 5.34 -5.51 -4.01
C HIS A 113 5.22 -4.64 -5.26
N ASN A 114 5.70 -5.14 -6.39
CA ASN A 114 5.70 -4.41 -7.68
C ASN A 114 6.71 -3.23 -7.78
N THR A 115 7.79 -3.22 -6.99
CA THR A 115 8.75 -2.07 -6.89
C THR A 115 10.00 -2.16 -7.77
N ALA A 116 10.04 -3.06 -8.76
CA ALA A 116 11.13 -3.12 -9.75
C ALA A 116 10.76 -2.27 -10.98
N PRO A 117 11.71 -1.68 -11.72
CA PRO A 117 11.40 -0.68 -12.74
C PRO A 117 10.45 -1.28 -13.76
N SER A 118 9.51 -0.47 -14.23
CA SER A 118 8.72 -0.76 -15.42
C SER A 118 9.68 -1.09 -16.57
N SER A 119 9.97 -2.37 -16.79
CA SER A 119 10.70 -2.82 -17.96
C SER A 119 9.90 -2.38 -19.19
N PRO A 120 10.49 -1.63 -20.16
CA PRO A 120 9.75 -1.03 -21.27
C PRO A 120 9.28 -2.03 -22.34
N THR A 121 9.19 -3.33 -22.02
CA THR A 121 8.89 -4.36 -23.03
C THR A 121 7.94 -5.44 -22.56
N THR A 122 7.26 -5.25 -21.43
CA THR A 122 6.08 -6.05 -21.15
C THR A 122 5.01 -5.13 -20.63
N PRO A 123 3.91 -4.92 -21.37
CA PRO A 123 2.79 -4.17 -20.82
C PRO A 123 2.42 -4.88 -19.53
N LEU A 124 2.41 -4.12 -18.42
CA LEU A 124 1.75 -4.54 -17.20
C LEU A 124 0.42 -5.15 -17.65
N ARG A 125 0.24 -6.46 -17.46
CA ARG A 125 -0.87 -7.22 -18.07
C ARG A 125 -2.15 -6.70 -17.45
N ARG A 126 -2.69 -5.66 -18.06
CA ARG A 126 -3.91 -4.96 -17.67
C ARG A 126 -5.06 -5.87 -18.08
N CYS A 127 -5.50 -6.72 -17.16
CA CYS A 127 -6.72 -7.50 -17.37
C CYS A 127 -7.90 -6.53 -17.33
N ARG A 128 -8.69 -6.49 -18.40
CA ARG A 128 -9.96 -5.73 -18.43
C ARG A 128 -10.91 -6.34 -17.40
N GLY A 129 -11.25 -5.58 -16.36
CA GLY A 129 -12.24 -5.97 -15.36
C GLY A 129 -12.75 -4.75 -14.59
N PRO A 130 -14.05 -4.68 -14.24
CA PRO A 130 -14.61 -3.54 -13.53
C PRO A 130 -14.30 -3.69 -12.03
N GLY A 131 -13.75 -2.66 -11.40
CA GLY A 131 -13.78 -2.53 -9.95
C GLY A 131 -12.48 -2.05 -9.32
N ARG A 132 -12.58 -0.88 -8.69
CA ARG A 132 -11.59 -0.19 -7.87
C ARG A 132 -11.02 -1.15 -6.80
N ALA A 133 -9.81 -1.64 -7.02
CA ALA A 133 -8.93 -2.17 -5.99
C ALA A 133 -7.70 -1.27 -5.99
N SER A 134 -7.35 -0.71 -4.83
CA SER A 134 -6.12 0.07 -4.64
C SER A 134 -4.92 -0.70 -5.21
N SER A 135 -4.33 -0.16 -6.27
CA SER A 135 -3.08 -0.68 -6.85
C SER A 135 -1.86 -0.22 -6.06
N CYS A 136 -2.04 0.76 -5.17
CA CYS A 136 -1.03 1.24 -4.25
C CYS A 136 -0.53 0.14 -3.30
N THR A 137 0.80 0.03 -3.24
CA THR A 137 1.66 -0.81 -2.38
C THR A 137 1.50 -0.55 -0.86
N CYS A 138 0.52 0.28 -0.50
CA CYS A 138 0.30 0.85 0.82
C CYS A 138 -0.73 0.01 1.59
N GLY A 139 -0.27 -0.89 2.45
CA GLY A 139 -1.14 -1.74 3.27
C GLY A 139 -1.43 -1.11 4.64
N SER A 140 -2.68 -1.17 5.09
CA SER A 140 -3.04 -0.78 6.48
C SER A 140 -3.77 -1.91 7.19
N ARG A 141 -3.56 -2.02 8.52
CA ARG A 141 -4.43 -2.81 9.39
C ARG A 141 -5.47 -1.87 10.01
N ARG A 142 -6.76 -2.21 9.93
CA ARG A 142 -7.76 -1.65 10.85
C ARG A 142 -7.52 -2.26 12.24
N ILE A 143 -6.82 -1.54 13.12
CA ILE A 143 -6.85 -1.85 14.55
C ILE A 143 -8.16 -1.29 15.10
N ARG A 144 -9.23 -2.08 15.12
CA ARG A 144 -10.42 -1.72 15.94
C ARG A 144 -9.96 -1.76 17.40
N ARG A 145 -9.69 -0.59 18.00
CA ARG A 145 -9.55 -0.48 19.46
C ARG A 145 -10.83 -1.05 20.07
N ARG A 146 -10.72 -2.17 20.80
CA ARG A 146 -11.81 -2.61 21.68
C ARG A 146 -11.98 -1.50 22.71
N ARG A 147 -13.15 -0.84 22.74
CA ARG A 147 -13.55 -0.09 23.93
C ARG A 147 -13.61 -1.10 25.07
N ALA A 148 -12.85 -0.86 26.13
CA ALA A 148 -13.03 -1.60 27.38
C ALA A 148 -14.47 -1.36 27.86
N ALA A 149 -15.18 -2.44 28.18
CA ALA A 149 -16.49 -2.34 28.81
C ALA A 149 -16.30 -1.77 30.24
N PRO A 150 -17.13 -0.82 30.68
CA PRO A 150 -17.15 -0.44 32.09
C PRO A 150 -17.61 -1.63 32.93
N ARG A 151 -17.00 -1.76 34.12
CA ARG A 151 -17.34 -2.76 35.13
C ARG A 151 -18.69 -2.48 35.76
#